data_AF-A0A7J7FXQ5-F1
#
_entry.id   AF-A0A7J7FXQ5-F1
#
_cell.length_a   1.000
_cell.length_b   1.000
_cell.length_c   1.000
_cell.angle_alpha   90.00
_cell.angle_beta   90.00
_cell.angle_gamma   90.00
#
_symmetry.space_group_name_H-M   'P 1'
#
loop_
_entity.id
_entity.type
_entity.pdbx_description
1 polymer ?
#
loop_
_entity_poly.entity_id
_entity_poly.type
_entity_poly.pdbx_seq_one_letter_code
_entity_poly.pdbx_strand_id
1 'polypeptide(L)'
;MAALEIAKAKASSLRYAFGNVLSFLILLLIGLLAFSIRLFSVIKYESVIHEFDPYFNYRVTQYLIKNGIYDFWNWFDDRTWYPLGRVIGGTVYPGLTLTAGTMWWILNSLNIPLSLETVCVFMAPIFSANAAWATYLLTKEVKGTGAGLTAAALLAMVLKSGCGRRNGCGDVVAVAGCKGYSVTVPSYISRSVAGSYDNEAVAIFALIFTFYLYIKTLNTGSLFYATLNALAYFYMVCSWGGYTFIINLIPMHVLLCIVTGCYSSRLYIAYAPLLVLGTLLAALVPVVGFNAVMTSEHFASFLVFIIIHVVALVYYIKGILSPKMFKVAVTLVIFVGLFVCGAVIAVLIALVASSPTKGWSGRSLSLLDPTYASKYIPIIASVSEHQPLLKFKYY
;
A
#
# COMPACT_ATOMS: atom_id res chain seq x y z
N MET A 1 46.54 -25.16 2.98
CA MET A 1 45.11 -25.32 2.66
C MET A 1 44.21 -24.59 3.65
N ALA A 2 44.21 -24.91 4.95
CA ALA A 2 43.36 -24.23 5.95
C ALA A 2 43.56 -22.70 6.05
N ALA A 3 44.81 -22.21 6.04
CA ALA A 3 45.10 -20.77 6.07
C ALA A 3 44.59 -20.00 4.83
N LEU A 4 44.56 -20.66 3.66
CA LEU A 4 44.06 -20.08 2.41
C LEU A 4 42.53 -19.97 2.42
N GLU A 5 41.86 -20.99 2.97
CA GLU A 5 40.40 -20.96 3.17
C GLU A 5 39.99 -19.90 4.19
N ILE A 6 40.73 -19.74 5.29
CA ILE A 6 40.51 -18.67 6.27
C ILE A 6 40.71 -17.29 5.64
N ALA A 7 41.76 -17.10 4.83
CA ALA A 7 42.00 -15.84 4.13
C ALA A 7 40.90 -15.51 3.10
N LYS A 8 40.42 -16.50 2.35
CA LYS A 8 39.28 -16.34 1.42
C LYS A 8 37.97 -16.01 2.16
N ALA A 9 37.70 -16.68 3.28
CA ALA A 9 36.52 -16.41 4.11
C ALA A 9 36.57 -15.01 4.75
N LYS A 10 37.75 -14.55 5.16
CA LYS A 10 37.94 -13.19 5.69
C LYS A 10 37.80 -12.13 4.59
N ALA A 11 38.34 -12.38 3.40
CA ALA A 11 38.20 -11.48 2.25
C ALA A 11 36.76 -11.41 1.73
N SER A 12 36.01 -12.52 1.74
CA SER A 12 34.59 -12.52 1.37
C SER A 12 33.76 -11.76 2.40
N SER A 13 33.97 -12.00 3.70
CA SER A 13 33.34 -11.26 4.80
C SER A 13 33.57 -9.75 4.69
N LEU A 14 34.81 -9.32 4.40
CA LEU A 14 35.15 -7.91 4.21
C LEU A 14 34.42 -7.29 3.01
N ARG A 15 34.31 -8.03 1.89
CA ARG A 15 33.55 -7.58 0.71
C ARG A 15 32.06 -7.43 1.00
N TYR A 16 31.46 -8.35 1.75
CA TYR A 16 30.06 -8.25 2.16
C TYR A 16 29.82 -7.08 3.12
N ALA A 17 30.73 -6.85 4.07
CA ALA A 17 30.65 -5.71 4.97
C ALA A 17 30.74 -4.37 4.20
N PHE A 18 31.72 -4.24 3.30
CA PHE A 18 31.85 -3.04 2.46
C PHE A 18 30.64 -2.83 1.53
N GLY A 19 30.14 -3.91 0.93
CA GLY A 19 28.93 -3.86 0.10
C GLY A 19 27.67 -3.42 0.86
N ASN A 20 27.52 -3.84 2.11
CA ASN A 20 26.41 -3.42 2.97
C ASN A 20 26.53 -1.95 3.37
N VAL A 21 27.73 -1.48 3.74
CA VAL A 21 27.99 -0.07 4.05
C VAL A 21 27.71 0.81 2.83
N LEU A 22 28.21 0.43 1.66
CA LEU A 22 27.94 1.15 0.41
C LEU A 22 26.45 1.19 0.09
N SER A 23 25.75 0.06 0.23
CA SER A 23 24.30 -0.01 0.01
C SER A 23 23.53 0.91 0.95
N PHE A 24 23.93 0.97 2.23
CA PHE A 24 23.33 1.85 3.22
C PHE A 24 23.56 3.34 2.87
N LEU A 25 24.78 3.71 2.48
CA LEU A 25 25.09 5.08 2.05
C LEU A 25 24.28 5.48 0.82
N ILE A 26 24.16 4.60 -0.18
CA ILE A 26 23.33 4.85 -1.37
C ILE A 26 21.87 5.05 -0.97
N LEU A 27 21.32 4.24 -0.06
CA LEU A 27 19.93 4.40 0.40
C LEU A 27 19.70 5.70 1.17
N LEU A 28 20.68 6.14 1.95
CA LEU A 28 20.62 7.42 2.63
C LEU A 28 20.61 8.58 1.62
N LEU A 29 21.47 8.52 0.60
CA LEU A 29 21.49 9.49 -0.50
C LEU A 29 20.18 9.50 -1.29
N ILE A 30 19.60 8.32 -1.57
CA ILE A 30 18.28 8.20 -2.23
C ILE A 30 17.18 8.84 -1.37
N GLY A 31 17.20 8.62 -0.05
CA GLY A 31 16.24 9.23 0.87
C GLY A 31 16.35 10.75 0.90
N LEU A 32 17.57 11.29 0.99
CA LEU A 32 17.84 12.72 0.93
C LEU A 32 17.41 13.33 -0.41
N LEU A 33 17.68 12.64 -1.52
CA LEU A 33 17.26 13.06 -2.86
C LEU A 33 15.73 13.08 -2.97
N ALA A 34 15.04 12.02 -2.52
CA ALA A 34 13.59 11.92 -2.55
C ALA A 34 12.93 13.05 -1.77
N PHE A 35 13.47 13.39 -0.60
CA PHE A 35 13.03 14.51 0.23
C PHE A 35 13.27 15.85 -0.47
N SER A 36 14.51 16.11 -0.92
CA SER A 36 14.93 17.41 -1.46
C SER A 36 14.19 17.81 -2.72
N ILE A 37 13.94 16.86 -3.65
CA ILE A 37 13.21 17.14 -4.90
C ILE A 37 11.77 17.59 -4.62
N ARG A 38 11.17 17.22 -3.49
CA ARG A 38 9.77 17.57 -3.17
C ARG A 38 9.63 18.95 -2.53
N LEU A 39 10.74 19.66 -2.30
CA LEU A 39 10.76 20.97 -1.66
C LEU A 39 10.64 22.15 -2.64
N PHE A 40 10.58 21.91 -3.95
CA PHE A 40 10.57 23.00 -4.95
C PHE A 40 9.43 24.00 -4.75
N SER A 41 8.23 23.57 -4.34
CA SER A 41 7.11 24.48 -4.04
C SER A 41 7.43 25.41 -2.88
N VAL A 42 7.95 24.85 -1.79
CA VAL A 42 8.31 25.56 -0.55
C VAL A 42 9.52 26.48 -0.73
N ILE A 43 10.48 26.12 -1.60
CA ILE A 43 11.64 26.97 -1.89
C ILE A 43 11.23 28.16 -2.76
N LYS A 44 10.33 27.94 -3.73
CA LYS A 44 9.93 28.97 -4.69
C LYS A 44 8.88 29.92 -4.12
N TYR A 45 7.99 29.40 -3.28
CA TYR A 45 6.87 30.11 -2.68
C TYR A 45 6.97 30.01 -1.15
N GLU A 46 5.84 30.06 -0.45
CA GLU A 46 5.78 29.92 1.00
C GLU A 46 5.45 28.47 1.41
N SER A 47 5.81 28.11 2.64
CA SER A 47 5.49 26.81 3.24
C SER A 47 4.02 26.76 3.67
N VAL A 48 3.11 26.65 2.71
CA VAL A 48 1.67 26.63 2.94
C VAL A 48 1.06 25.35 2.37
N ILE A 49 -0.09 24.95 2.89
CA ILE A 49 -0.85 23.83 2.34
C ILE A 49 -1.44 24.21 0.98
N HIS A 50 -1.27 23.32 0.00
CA HIS A 50 -1.73 23.51 -1.36
C HIS A 50 -2.97 22.64 -1.64
N GLU A 51 -3.69 22.96 -2.72
CA GLU A 51 -4.90 22.26 -3.17
C GLU A 51 -6.09 22.42 -2.21
N PHE A 52 -7.23 21.80 -2.54
CA PHE A 52 -8.48 21.98 -1.80
C PHE A 52 -8.64 20.93 -0.68
N ASP A 53 -8.38 19.66 -0.99
CA ASP A 53 -8.61 18.54 -0.08
C ASP A 53 -7.74 18.57 1.20
N PRO A 54 -6.44 18.93 1.14
CA PRO A 54 -5.57 18.96 2.31
C PRO A 54 -5.99 19.91 3.44
N TYR A 55 -6.76 20.97 3.16
CA TYR A 55 -7.25 21.89 4.19
C TYR A 55 -8.19 21.21 5.18
N PHE A 56 -9.02 20.27 4.71
CA PHE A 56 -9.87 19.48 5.59
C PHE A 56 -9.01 18.61 6.52
N ASN A 57 -8.03 17.88 5.95
CA ASN A 57 -7.12 17.03 6.73
C ASN A 57 -6.37 17.84 7.79
N TYR A 58 -5.87 19.02 7.43
CA TYR A 58 -5.16 19.90 8.37
C TYR A 58 -6.05 20.39 9.51
N ARG A 59 -7.30 20.80 9.22
CA ARG A 59 -8.27 21.18 10.25
C ARG A 59 -8.56 20.03 11.21
N VAL A 60 -8.70 18.81 10.68
CA VAL A 60 -8.92 17.61 11.48
C VAL A 60 -7.71 17.35 12.39
N THR A 61 -6.48 17.50 11.89
CA THR A 61 -5.26 17.36 12.67
C THR A 61 -5.12 18.45 13.74
N GLN A 62 -5.52 19.69 13.43
CA GLN A 62 -5.59 20.77 14.43
C GLN A 62 -6.56 20.43 15.56
N TYR A 63 -7.72 19.84 15.24
CA TYR A 63 -8.69 19.42 16.26
C TYR A 63 -8.14 18.29 17.14
N LEU A 64 -7.50 17.28 16.53
CA LEU A 64 -6.85 16.17 17.24
C LEU A 64 -5.82 16.67 18.26
N ILE A 65 -4.98 17.62 17.87
CA ILE A 65 -3.94 18.16 18.75
C ILE A 65 -4.52 19.00 19.89
N LYS A 66 -5.59 19.78 19.62
CA LYS A 66 -6.18 20.68 20.63
C LYS A 66 -7.04 19.95 21.67
N ASN A 67 -7.82 18.96 21.24
CA ASN A 67 -8.82 18.30 22.10
C ASN A 67 -8.41 16.86 22.50
N GLY A 68 -7.43 16.28 21.82
CA GLY A 68 -6.97 14.91 22.08
C GLY A 68 -7.73 13.83 21.30
N ILE A 69 -7.30 12.58 21.48
CA ILE A 69 -7.76 11.44 20.68
C ILE A 69 -9.22 11.05 20.99
N TYR A 70 -9.62 11.07 22.26
CA TYR A 70 -10.97 10.67 22.67
C TYR A 70 -12.05 11.63 22.14
N ASP A 71 -11.79 12.93 22.23
CA ASP A 71 -12.70 13.95 21.70
C ASP A 71 -12.71 13.96 20.18
N PHE A 72 -11.58 13.62 19.54
CA PHE A 72 -11.50 13.45 18.09
C PHE A 72 -12.38 12.29 17.58
N TRP A 73 -12.39 11.14 18.26
CA TRP A 73 -13.27 10.01 17.92
C TRP A 73 -14.75 10.32 18.03
N ASN A 74 -15.13 11.15 19.00
CA ASN A 74 -16.53 11.52 19.21
C ASN A 74 -16.88 12.87 18.57
N TRP A 75 -16.01 13.41 17.70
CA TRP A 75 -16.20 14.75 17.17
C TRP A 75 -17.35 14.82 16.15
N PHE A 76 -18.36 15.61 16.49
CA PHE A 76 -19.39 16.10 15.58
C PHE A 76 -19.07 17.53 15.15
N ASP A 77 -18.87 17.75 13.85
CA ASP A 77 -18.63 19.06 13.26
C ASP A 77 -19.93 19.69 12.79
N ASP A 78 -20.38 20.72 13.50
CA ASP A 78 -21.57 21.52 13.19
C ASP A 78 -21.31 22.61 12.14
N ARG A 79 -20.04 22.89 11.82
CA ARG A 79 -19.66 23.95 10.87
C ARG A 79 -19.65 23.51 9.42
N THR A 80 -19.57 22.20 9.16
CA THR A 80 -19.64 21.64 7.80
C THR A 80 -21.01 21.03 7.55
N TRP A 81 -21.47 21.06 6.31
CA TRP A 81 -22.77 20.50 5.91
C TRP A 81 -23.97 21.08 6.67
N TYR A 82 -24.04 22.41 6.86
CA TYR A 82 -25.24 23.05 7.42
C TYR A 82 -26.47 22.74 6.54
N PRO A 83 -27.59 22.27 7.12
CA PRO A 83 -27.94 22.18 8.56
C PRO A 83 -27.69 20.80 9.22
N LEU A 84 -27.15 19.82 8.50
CA LEU A 84 -27.01 18.43 8.97
C LEU A 84 -25.82 18.22 9.92
N GLY A 85 -24.70 18.92 9.69
CA GLY A 85 -23.44 18.62 10.36
C GLY A 85 -22.74 17.38 9.79
N ARG A 86 -21.54 17.06 10.30
CA ARG A 86 -20.78 15.86 9.92
C ARG A 86 -20.12 15.20 11.15
N VAL A 87 -20.37 13.92 11.33
CA VAL A 87 -19.63 13.10 12.32
C VAL A 87 -18.24 12.79 11.78
N ILE A 88 -17.18 13.42 12.32
CA ILE A 88 -15.83 13.31 11.76
C ILE A 88 -15.18 11.98 12.11
N GLY A 89 -15.21 11.58 13.39
CA GLY A 89 -14.56 10.35 13.85
C GLY A 89 -15.07 9.07 13.17
N GLY A 90 -16.33 9.09 12.69
CA GLY A 90 -16.94 7.97 11.98
C GLY A 90 -16.80 8.02 10.45
N THR A 91 -16.39 9.14 9.85
CA THR A 91 -16.46 9.35 8.39
C THR A 91 -15.11 9.71 7.74
N VAL A 92 -14.01 9.57 8.47
CA VAL A 92 -12.66 9.91 8.00
C VAL A 92 -11.70 8.76 8.28
N TYR A 93 -10.76 8.56 7.36
CA TYR A 93 -9.61 7.70 7.55
C TYR A 93 -8.60 8.40 8.45
N PRO A 94 -8.35 7.90 9.67
CA PRO A 94 -7.60 8.69 10.65
C PRO A 94 -6.08 8.55 10.55
N GLY A 95 -5.58 7.69 9.67
CA GLY A 95 -4.16 7.35 9.58
C GLY A 95 -3.28 8.57 9.36
N LEU A 96 -3.61 9.44 8.40
CA LEU A 96 -2.83 10.64 8.12
C LEU A 96 -2.80 11.60 9.34
N THR A 97 -3.97 11.81 9.95
CA THR A 97 -4.15 12.70 11.12
C THR A 97 -3.40 12.19 12.33
N LEU A 98 -3.53 10.90 12.66
CA LEU A 98 -2.85 10.27 13.79
C LEU A 98 -1.33 10.25 13.58
N THR A 99 -0.86 9.96 12.36
CA THR A 99 0.59 9.95 12.08
C THR A 99 1.19 11.36 12.16
N ALA A 100 0.52 12.39 11.64
CA ALA A 100 0.98 13.76 11.79
C ALA A 100 0.93 14.25 13.25
N GLY A 101 -0.15 13.92 13.98
CA GLY A 101 -0.32 14.29 15.38
C GLY A 101 0.74 13.63 16.29
N THR A 102 1.01 12.34 16.07
CA THR A 102 2.10 11.64 16.78
C THR A 102 3.47 12.19 16.44
N MET A 103 3.74 12.53 15.18
CA MET A 103 4.99 13.19 14.80
C MET A 103 5.16 14.53 15.53
N TRP A 104 4.10 15.33 15.61
CA TRP A 104 4.12 16.60 16.35
C TRP A 104 4.31 16.41 17.86
N TRP A 105 3.63 15.45 18.49
CA TRP A 105 3.82 15.15 19.92
C TRP A 105 5.25 14.69 20.23
N ILE A 106 5.85 13.85 19.38
CA ILE A 106 7.23 13.41 19.54
C ILE A 106 8.18 14.62 19.45
N LEU A 107 8.03 15.47 18.43
CA LEU A 107 8.87 16.65 18.25
C LEU A 107 8.78 17.62 19.44
N ASN A 108 7.57 17.85 19.95
CA ASN A 108 7.38 18.67 21.14
C ASN A 108 7.94 18.03 22.41
N SER A 109 7.85 16.71 22.56
CA SER A 109 8.45 16.00 23.70
C SER A 109 9.99 16.09 23.70
N LEU A 110 10.59 16.30 22.53
CA LEU A 110 12.02 16.56 22.34
C LEU A 110 12.37 18.06 22.46
N ASN A 111 11.43 18.90 22.88
CA ASN A 111 11.58 20.36 22.97
C ASN A 111 11.96 21.04 21.65
N ILE A 112 11.49 20.51 20.52
CA ILE A 112 11.65 21.14 19.20
C ILE A 112 10.32 21.85 18.86
N PRO A 113 10.20 23.18 19.06
CA PRO A 113 8.94 23.90 18.93
C PRO A 113 8.58 24.15 17.46
N LEU A 114 8.11 23.10 16.77
CA LEU A 114 7.62 23.20 15.40
C LEU A 114 6.11 23.48 15.37
N SER A 115 5.70 24.37 14.46
CA SER A 115 4.29 24.59 14.21
C SER A 115 3.65 23.33 13.60
N LEU A 116 2.36 23.10 13.89
CA LEU A 116 1.65 21.95 13.33
C LEU A 116 1.57 22.03 11.79
N GLU A 117 1.45 23.24 11.25
CA GLU A 117 1.47 23.48 9.80
C GLU A 117 2.74 22.95 9.16
N THR A 118 3.90 23.25 9.76
CA THR A 118 5.20 22.77 9.29
C THR A 118 5.24 21.24 9.26
N VAL A 119 4.76 20.57 10.30
CA VAL A 119 4.69 19.09 10.37
C VAL A 119 3.81 18.53 9.23
N CYS A 120 2.65 19.13 8.98
CA CYS A 120 1.76 18.73 7.90
C CYS A 120 2.35 18.96 6.50
N VAL A 121 2.99 20.11 6.26
CA VAL A 121 3.62 20.47 4.97
C VAL A 121 4.74 19.50 4.60
N PHE A 122 5.58 19.11 5.56
CA PHE A 122 6.72 18.21 5.32
C PHE A 122 6.38 16.71 5.42
N MET A 123 5.13 16.36 5.71
CA MET A 123 4.69 14.97 5.85
C MET A 123 4.93 14.15 4.57
N ALA A 124 4.53 14.69 3.42
CA ALA A 124 4.66 13.99 2.14
C ALA A 124 6.12 13.74 1.70
N PRO A 125 7.03 14.73 1.78
CA PRO A 125 8.46 14.49 1.56
C PRO A 125 9.06 13.39 2.46
N ILE A 126 8.72 13.37 3.76
CA ILE A 126 9.22 12.36 4.71
C ILE A 126 8.74 10.96 4.31
N PHE A 127 7.43 10.81 4.08
CA PHE A 127 6.86 9.52 3.70
C PHE A 127 7.30 9.07 2.30
N SER A 128 7.66 9.99 1.42
CA SER A 128 8.29 9.63 0.15
C SER A 128 9.67 9.01 0.33
N ALA A 129 10.49 9.51 1.24
CA ALA A 129 11.78 8.88 1.53
C ALA A 129 11.58 7.46 2.10
N ASN A 130 10.61 7.30 3.00
CA ASN A 130 10.22 6.00 3.54
C ASN A 130 9.68 5.04 2.46
N ALA A 131 8.91 5.55 1.49
CA ALA A 131 8.41 4.77 0.35
C ALA A 131 9.56 4.27 -0.55
N ALA A 132 10.60 5.08 -0.75
CA ALA A 132 11.81 4.65 -1.47
C ALA A 132 12.53 3.51 -0.73
N TRP A 133 12.64 3.60 0.61
CA TRP A 133 13.20 2.52 1.42
C TRP A 133 12.33 1.26 1.42
N ALA A 134 11.00 1.39 1.50
CA ALA A 134 10.08 0.26 1.39
C ALA A 134 10.20 -0.43 0.02
N THR A 135 10.41 0.34 -1.06
CA THR A 135 10.62 -0.17 -2.42
C THR A 135 11.92 -0.94 -2.56
N TYR A 136 13.00 -0.45 -1.92
CA TYR A 136 14.25 -1.19 -1.81
C TYR A 136 14.01 -2.55 -1.13
N LEU A 137 13.32 -2.56 0.02
CA LEU A 137 13.05 -3.79 0.78
C LEU A 137 12.23 -4.79 -0.02
N LEU A 138 11.14 -4.34 -0.66
CA LEU A 138 10.31 -5.18 -1.53
C LEU A 138 11.12 -5.82 -2.66
N THR A 139 11.85 -5.01 -3.41
CA THR A 139 12.58 -5.48 -4.61
C THR A 139 13.79 -6.33 -4.24
N LYS A 140 14.41 -6.04 -3.09
CA LYS A 140 15.49 -6.87 -2.53
C LYS A 140 15.02 -8.30 -2.26
N GLU A 141 13.81 -8.49 -1.76
CA GLU A 141 13.23 -9.82 -1.51
C GLU A 141 12.87 -10.58 -2.80
N VAL A 142 12.64 -9.87 -3.91
CA VAL A 142 12.27 -10.49 -5.19
C VAL A 142 13.48 -10.89 -6.03
N LYS A 143 14.46 -9.99 -6.21
CA LYS A 143 15.57 -10.19 -7.17
C LYS A 143 16.96 -9.95 -6.58
N GLY A 144 17.07 -9.24 -5.45
CA GLY A 144 18.33 -8.98 -4.76
C GLY A 144 18.68 -7.50 -4.60
N THR A 145 19.82 -7.23 -3.96
CA THR A 145 20.20 -5.88 -3.48
C THR A 145 20.40 -4.86 -4.59
N GLY A 146 21.06 -5.23 -5.69
CA GLY A 146 21.31 -4.32 -6.82
C GLY A 146 20.01 -3.83 -7.46
N ALA A 147 19.07 -4.75 -7.74
CA ALA A 147 17.76 -4.41 -8.27
C ALA A 147 16.96 -3.52 -7.31
N GLY A 148 17.07 -3.75 -5.99
CA GLY A 148 16.43 -2.92 -4.99
C GLY A 148 16.97 -1.50 -4.93
N LEU A 149 18.29 -1.30 -5.04
CA LEU A 149 18.88 0.04 -5.07
C LEU A 149 18.42 0.80 -6.32
N THR A 150 18.38 0.14 -7.48
CA THR A 150 17.87 0.74 -8.72
C THR A 150 16.40 1.10 -8.59
N ALA A 151 15.55 0.21 -8.07
CA ALA A 151 14.12 0.47 -7.91
C ALA A 151 13.84 1.65 -6.95
N ALA A 152 14.57 1.72 -5.82
CA ALA A 152 14.45 2.83 -4.89
C ALA A 152 14.92 4.16 -5.50
N ALA A 153 16.00 4.14 -6.26
CA ALA A 153 16.48 5.33 -6.99
C ALA A 153 15.46 5.79 -8.04
N LEU A 154 14.84 4.87 -8.78
CA LEU A 154 13.81 5.19 -9.78
C LEU A 154 12.56 5.82 -9.15
N LEU A 155 12.09 5.30 -8.01
CA LEU A 155 10.95 5.90 -7.32
C LEU A 155 11.28 7.29 -6.74
N ALA A 156 12.52 7.49 -6.29
CA ALA A 156 12.99 8.76 -5.73
C ALA A 156 13.23 9.84 -6.80
N MET A 157 13.64 9.46 -8.01
CA MET A 157 14.18 10.40 -9.01
C MET A 157 13.12 11.05 -9.91
N VAL A 158 13.34 12.36 -10.11
CA VAL A 158 13.00 13.10 -11.34
C VAL A 158 14.29 13.71 -11.87
N LEU A 159 14.85 13.13 -12.93
CA LEU A 159 15.80 13.84 -13.78
C LEU A 159 15.00 14.44 -14.93
N LYS A 160 14.75 15.74 -14.84
CA LYS A 160 14.52 16.53 -16.05
C LYS A 160 15.84 16.50 -16.81
N SER A 161 16.05 15.52 -17.69
CA SER A 161 16.99 15.71 -18.78
C SER A 161 16.43 16.84 -19.61
N GLY A 162 16.85 18.06 -19.30
CA GLY A 162 16.66 19.18 -20.19
C GLY A 162 17.33 18.80 -21.50
N CYS A 163 16.56 18.34 -22.47
CA CYS A 163 16.92 18.51 -23.88
C CYS A 163 16.74 20.01 -24.20
N GLY A 164 17.52 20.84 -23.51
CA GLY A 164 17.74 22.23 -23.83
C GLY A 164 18.93 22.26 -24.76
N ARG A 165 18.66 22.39 -26.06
CA ARG A 165 19.66 22.77 -27.04
C ARG A 165 20.13 24.18 -26.69
N ARG A 166 21.13 24.33 -25.81
CA ARG A 166 21.79 25.61 -25.60
C ARG A 166 23.23 25.41 -25.16
N ASN A 167 24.09 26.11 -25.87
CA ASN A 167 25.55 26.02 -25.86
C ASN A 167 26.15 26.42 -24.51
N GLY A 168 27.20 25.70 -24.12
CA GLY A 168 28.32 26.25 -23.34
C GLY A 168 28.15 26.27 -21.82
N CYS A 169 29.15 25.69 -21.16
CA CYS A 169 29.57 25.92 -19.77
C CYS A 169 28.90 25.08 -18.66
N GLY A 170 29.56 23.96 -18.33
CA GLY A 170 29.89 23.58 -16.94
C GLY A 170 28.77 23.07 -16.03
N ASP A 171 28.37 21.79 -16.21
CA ASP A 171 27.61 21.06 -15.19
C ASP A 171 28.52 20.05 -14.47
N VAL A 172 28.69 20.26 -13.16
CA VAL A 172 29.30 19.30 -12.24
C VAL A 172 28.18 18.39 -11.73
N VAL A 173 28.46 17.08 -11.68
CA VAL A 173 27.59 15.95 -11.28
C VAL A 173 26.77 15.33 -12.43
N ALA A 174 27.50 14.79 -13.41
CA ALA A 174 27.02 13.66 -14.21
C ALA A 174 27.28 12.36 -13.42
N VAL A 175 26.22 11.75 -12.87
CA VAL A 175 26.29 10.35 -12.42
C VAL A 175 26.45 9.48 -13.66
N ALA A 176 27.56 8.74 -13.68
CA ALA A 176 28.06 8.00 -14.83
C ALA A 176 27.12 6.88 -15.30
N GLY A 177 26.96 6.79 -16.62
CA GLY A 177 27.10 5.51 -17.33
C GLY A 177 25.83 4.70 -17.60
N CYS A 178 24.84 5.26 -18.30
CA CYS A 178 24.02 4.51 -19.27
C CYS A 178 23.33 5.51 -20.21
N LYS A 179 23.54 5.40 -21.53
CA LYS A 179 22.58 5.89 -22.53
C LYS A 179 21.32 5.01 -22.41
N GLY A 180 20.51 5.29 -21.40
CA GLY A 180 19.29 4.57 -21.09
C GLY A 180 18.21 5.60 -20.76
N TYR A 181 17.04 5.45 -21.36
CA TYR A 181 15.84 6.22 -21.08
C TYR A 181 15.71 6.44 -19.56
N SER A 182 15.82 7.70 -19.12
CA SER A 182 15.61 8.06 -17.72
C SER A 182 14.13 7.87 -17.41
N VAL A 183 13.80 6.77 -16.74
CA VAL A 183 12.45 6.50 -16.24
C VAL A 183 12.25 7.42 -15.04
N THR A 184 11.60 8.55 -15.29
CA THR A 184 11.10 9.41 -14.21
C THR A 184 9.80 8.84 -13.71
N VAL A 185 9.48 9.04 -12.42
CA VAL A 185 8.13 8.78 -11.89
C VAL A 185 7.50 10.10 -11.44
N PRO A 186 7.20 11.06 -12.36
CA PRO A 186 6.60 12.34 -11.99
C PRO A 186 5.21 12.15 -11.35
N SER A 187 4.54 11.05 -11.67
CA SER A 187 3.23 10.70 -11.14
C SER A 187 3.22 10.62 -9.62
N TYR A 188 4.24 10.02 -9.00
CA TYR A 188 4.30 9.95 -7.54
C TYR A 188 4.61 11.32 -6.93
N ILE A 189 5.52 12.09 -7.54
CA ILE A 189 5.86 13.44 -7.07
C ILE A 189 4.61 14.33 -7.08
N SER A 190 3.77 14.25 -8.11
CA SER A 190 2.57 15.10 -8.24
C SER A 190 1.61 15.03 -7.04
N ARG A 191 1.58 13.90 -6.32
CA ARG A 191 0.76 13.68 -5.11
C ARG A 191 1.57 13.64 -3.80
N SER A 192 2.85 13.98 -3.85
CA SER A 192 3.74 13.93 -2.68
C SER A 192 4.66 15.15 -2.55
N VAL A 193 4.30 16.27 -3.18
CA VAL A 193 5.02 17.55 -3.04
C VAL A 193 4.85 18.09 -1.62
N ALA A 194 5.85 18.80 -1.10
CA ALA A 194 5.71 19.54 0.14
C ALA A 194 4.51 20.51 0.05
N GLY A 195 3.63 20.46 1.05
CA GLY A 195 2.36 21.20 1.08
C GLY A 195 1.13 20.41 0.62
N SER A 196 1.30 19.26 -0.06
CA SER A 196 0.20 18.34 -0.41
C SER A 196 -0.05 17.37 0.75
N TYR A 197 -0.79 17.83 1.77
CA TYR A 197 -1.14 17.05 2.97
C TYR A 197 -2.40 16.19 2.73
N ASP A 198 -2.27 15.22 1.84
CA ASP A 198 -3.34 14.26 1.53
C ASP A 198 -2.99 12.82 1.92
N ASN A 199 -3.99 11.95 1.93
CA ASN A 199 -3.91 10.57 2.42
C ASN A 199 -2.93 9.73 1.59
N GLU A 200 -2.81 9.99 0.29
CA GLU A 200 -1.87 9.32 -0.61
C GLU A 200 -0.42 9.43 -0.15
N ALA A 201 -0.06 10.54 0.51
CA ALA A 201 1.29 10.80 1.00
C ALA A 201 1.79 9.66 1.90
N VAL A 202 0.91 9.15 2.77
CA VAL A 202 1.23 8.06 3.71
C VAL A 202 0.84 6.70 3.14
N ALA A 203 -0.24 6.64 2.36
CA ALA A 203 -0.80 5.40 1.86
C ALA A 203 0.15 4.66 0.89
N ILE A 204 0.90 5.38 0.06
CA ILE A 204 1.82 4.74 -0.91
C ILE A 204 2.94 3.99 -0.19
N PHE A 205 3.49 4.58 0.88
CA PHE A 205 4.43 3.87 1.76
C PHE A 205 3.79 2.64 2.39
N ALA A 206 2.60 2.78 2.99
CA ALA A 206 1.90 1.68 3.66
C ALA A 206 1.60 0.51 2.70
N LEU A 207 1.19 0.82 1.47
CA LEU A 207 0.91 -0.15 0.41
C LEU A 207 2.17 -0.95 0.02
N ILE A 208 3.27 -0.25 -0.29
CA ILE A 208 4.53 -0.91 -0.67
C ILE A 208 5.08 -1.74 0.48
N PHE A 209 4.98 -1.22 1.71
CA PHE A 209 5.45 -1.91 2.91
C PHE A 209 4.61 -3.18 3.21
N THR A 210 3.29 -3.13 2.98
CA THR A 210 2.41 -4.30 3.08
C THR A 210 2.82 -5.37 2.06
N PHE A 211 3.06 -4.99 0.80
CA PHE A 211 3.55 -5.96 -0.19
C PHE A 211 4.93 -6.52 0.15
N TYR A 212 5.83 -5.71 0.71
CA TYR A 212 7.12 -6.19 1.20
C TYR A 212 6.93 -7.27 2.28
N LEU A 213 6.12 -7.02 3.29
CA LEU A 213 5.87 -7.98 4.36
C LEU A 213 5.15 -9.23 3.86
N TYR A 214 4.24 -9.09 2.89
CA TYR A 214 3.62 -10.23 2.23
C TYR A 214 4.65 -11.13 1.53
N ILE A 215 5.50 -10.57 0.67
CA ILE A 215 6.57 -11.33 -0.01
C ILE A 215 7.57 -11.90 1.01
N LYS A 216 7.91 -11.13 2.05
CA LYS A 216 8.80 -11.60 3.13
C LYS A 216 8.23 -12.82 3.82
N THR A 217 6.92 -12.81 4.09
CA THR A 217 6.18 -13.93 4.69
C THR A 217 6.15 -15.13 3.75
N LEU A 218 5.96 -14.93 2.44
CA LEU A 218 6.01 -16.03 1.46
C LEU A 218 7.40 -16.69 1.38
N ASN A 219 8.46 -15.89 1.42
CA ASN A 219 9.84 -16.38 1.37
C ASN A 219 10.20 -17.16 2.66
N THR A 220 9.85 -16.61 3.83
CA THR A 220 10.24 -17.18 5.14
C THR A 220 9.28 -18.22 5.69
N GLY A 221 7.97 -18.10 5.45
CA GLY A 221 6.94 -18.95 6.06
C GLY A 221 6.71 -18.70 7.55
N SER A 222 7.14 -17.56 8.09
CA SER A 222 7.02 -17.25 9.53
C SER A 222 5.70 -16.56 9.86
N LEU A 223 5.03 -17.03 10.91
CA LEU A 223 3.81 -16.42 11.43
C LEU A 223 4.05 -15.00 11.98
N PHE A 224 5.26 -14.72 12.48
CA PHE A 224 5.63 -13.38 12.94
C PHE A 224 5.50 -12.35 11.80
N TYR A 225 6.08 -12.62 10.63
CA TYR A 225 5.95 -11.72 9.49
C TYR A 225 4.51 -11.66 8.96
N ALA A 226 3.73 -12.74 9.07
CA ALA A 226 2.31 -12.73 8.74
C ALA A 226 1.51 -11.78 9.65
N THR A 227 1.78 -11.77 10.96
CA THR A 227 1.14 -10.84 11.90
C THR A 227 1.57 -9.39 11.65
N LEU A 228 2.86 -9.14 11.37
CA LEU A 228 3.33 -7.82 10.98
C LEU A 228 2.69 -7.34 9.68
N ASN A 229 2.47 -8.25 8.72
CA ASN A 229 1.77 -7.94 7.48
C ASN A 229 0.32 -7.51 7.73
N ALA A 230 -0.38 -8.19 8.65
CA ALA A 230 -1.73 -7.80 9.05
C ALA A 230 -1.78 -6.42 9.74
N LEU A 231 -0.78 -6.10 10.57
CA LEU A 231 -0.66 -4.76 11.18
C LEU A 231 -0.33 -3.67 10.15
N ALA A 232 0.54 -3.96 9.18
CA ALA A 232 0.83 -3.04 8.08
C ALA A 232 -0.40 -2.81 7.20
N TYR A 233 -1.17 -3.87 6.93
CA TYR A 233 -2.46 -3.76 6.25
C TYR A 233 -3.46 -2.93 7.06
N PHE A 234 -3.54 -3.11 8.38
CA PHE A 234 -4.38 -2.26 9.24
C PHE A 234 -3.98 -0.79 9.17
N TYR A 235 -2.68 -0.48 9.18
CA TYR A 235 -2.20 0.89 8.97
C TYR A 235 -2.66 1.44 7.61
N MET A 236 -2.56 0.63 6.54
CA MET A 236 -3.07 1.00 5.22
C MET A 236 -4.58 1.29 5.22
N VAL A 237 -5.38 0.45 5.89
CA VAL A 237 -6.84 0.65 6.03
C VAL A 237 -7.13 1.95 6.78
N CYS A 238 -6.36 2.26 7.83
CA CYS A 238 -6.48 3.53 8.55
C CYS A 238 -6.08 4.74 7.68
N SER A 239 -5.15 4.58 6.75
CA SER A 239 -4.64 5.69 5.92
C SER A 239 -5.49 6.00 4.69
N TRP A 240 -5.96 4.99 3.95
CA TRP A 240 -6.62 5.23 2.65
C TRP A 240 -7.56 4.12 2.21
N GLY A 241 -8.66 4.50 1.55
CA GLY A 241 -9.67 3.59 1.00
C GLY A 241 -9.15 2.62 -0.06
N GLY A 242 -7.95 2.82 -0.61
CA GLY A 242 -7.32 1.88 -1.55
C GLY A 242 -6.83 0.58 -0.91
N TYR A 243 -7.08 0.33 0.37
CA TYR A 243 -6.86 -0.98 0.99
C TYR A 243 -7.65 -2.10 0.29
N THR A 244 -8.77 -1.76 -0.36
CA THR A 244 -9.58 -2.67 -1.20
C THR A 244 -8.80 -3.21 -2.39
N PHE A 245 -7.77 -2.48 -2.87
CA PHE A 245 -6.87 -2.99 -3.90
C PHE A 245 -6.00 -4.14 -3.37
N ILE A 246 -5.41 -3.98 -2.18
CA ILE A 246 -4.52 -4.99 -1.59
C ILE A 246 -5.27 -6.30 -1.33
N ILE A 247 -6.46 -6.19 -0.73
CA ILE A 247 -7.27 -7.34 -0.35
C ILE A 247 -7.87 -8.06 -1.55
N ASN A 248 -7.84 -7.48 -2.76
CA ASN A 248 -8.24 -8.16 -4.00
C ASN A 248 -7.03 -8.68 -4.79
N LEU A 249 -5.90 -7.96 -4.78
CA LEU A 249 -4.69 -8.38 -5.49
C LEU A 249 -4.03 -9.61 -4.85
N ILE A 250 -3.95 -9.67 -3.53
CA ILE A 250 -3.32 -10.79 -2.82
C ILE A 250 -4.07 -12.12 -3.06
N PRO A 251 -5.41 -12.20 -2.93
CA PRO A 251 -6.15 -13.39 -3.30
C PRO A 251 -6.01 -13.78 -4.77
N MET A 252 -5.96 -12.81 -5.70
CA MET A 252 -5.70 -13.12 -7.11
C MET A 252 -4.34 -13.80 -7.30
N HIS A 253 -3.30 -13.33 -6.61
CA HIS A 253 -1.99 -13.97 -6.61
C HIS A 253 -2.05 -15.40 -6.01
N VAL A 254 -2.74 -15.57 -4.88
CA VAL A 254 -2.94 -16.89 -4.24
C VAL A 254 -3.67 -17.87 -5.17
N LEU A 255 -4.75 -17.41 -5.81
CA LEU A 255 -5.52 -18.20 -6.75
C LEU A 255 -4.66 -18.62 -7.95
N LEU A 256 -3.86 -17.69 -8.49
CA LEU A 256 -2.93 -17.99 -9.57
C LEU A 256 -1.92 -19.07 -9.15
N CYS A 257 -1.33 -18.97 -7.94
CA CYS A 257 -0.43 -19.99 -7.43
C CYS A 257 -1.09 -21.36 -7.25
N ILE A 258 -2.37 -21.40 -6.91
CA ILE A 258 -3.12 -22.67 -6.80
C ILE A 258 -3.35 -23.26 -8.20
N VAL A 259 -3.78 -22.44 -9.17
CA VAL A 259 -4.05 -22.87 -10.55
C VAL A 259 -2.79 -23.33 -11.27
N THR A 260 -1.65 -22.68 -11.06
CA THR A 260 -0.35 -23.11 -11.62
C THR A 260 0.23 -24.33 -10.91
N GLY A 261 -0.40 -24.83 -9.86
CA GLY A 261 0.09 -25.96 -9.08
C GLY A 261 1.26 -25.64 -8.15
N CYS A 262 1.59 -24.35 -7.95
CA CYS A 262 2.66 -23.87 -7.09
C CYS A 262 2.23 -23.71 -5.60
N TYR A 263 1.32 -24.55 -5.12
CA TYR A 263 0.86 -24.50 -3.73
C TYR A 263 1.97 -24.92 -2.76
N SER A 264 2.12 -24.18 -1.67
CA SER A 264 3.06 -24.46 -0.58
C SER A 264 2.43 -24.06 0.76
N SER A 265 2.82 -24.72 1.86
CA SER A 265 2.36 -24.36 3.22
C SER A 265 2.68 -22.91 3.58
N ARG A 266 3.75 -22.33 2.98
CA ARG A 266 4.11 -20.92 3.15
C ARG A 266 3.07 -19.97 2.56
N LEU A 267 2.42 -20.36 1.46
CA LEU A 267 1.33 -19.58 0.84
C LEU A 267 0.13 -19.52 1.79
N TYR A 268 -0.20 -20.64 2.44
CA TYR A 268 -1.25 -20.70 3.45
C TYR A 268 -0.94 -19.79 4.65
N ILE A 269 0.27 -19.89 5.21
CA ILE A 269 0.72 -19.05 6.34
C ILE A 269 0.76 -17.56 5.97
N ALA A 270 1.05 -17.20 4.72
CA ALA A 270 1.07 -15.81 4.29
C ALA A 270 -0.34 -15.21 4.12
N TYR A 271 -1.30 -16.02 3.69
CA TYR A 271 -2.63 -15.53 3.30
C TYR A 271 -3.69 -15.67 4.39
N ALA A 272 -3.76 -16.83 5.06
CA ALA A 272 -4.84 -17.09 6.03
C ALA A 272 -4.81 -16.12 7.24
N PRO A 273 -3.67 -15.86 7.90
CA PRO A 273 -3.59 -14.88 8.97
C PRO A 273 -3.88 -13.46 8.49
N LEU A 274 -3.46 -13.09 7.27
CA LEU A 274 -3.74 -11.78 6.70
C LEU A 274 -5.24 -11.56 6.55
N LEU A 275 -5.99 -12.54 6.03
CA LEU A 275 -7.43 -12.36 5.86
C LEU A 275 -8.16 -12.31 7.20
N VAL A 276 -7.85 -13.23 8.13
CA VAL A 276 -8.53 -13.28 9.44
C VAL A 276 -8.20 -12.03 10.26
N LEU A 277 -6.92 -11.78 10.52
CA LEU A 277 -6.51 -10.64 11.34
C LEU A 277 -6.74 -9.32 10.62
N GLY A 278 -6.48 -9.24 9.32
CA GLY A 278 -6.68 -8.03 8.53
C GLY A 278 -8.15 -7.61 8.48
N THR A 279 -9.09 -8.55 8.30
CA THR A 279 -10.53 -8.24 8.30
C THR A 279 -11.00 -7.80 9.70
N LEU A 280 -10.56 -8.49 10.76
CA LEU A 280 -10.89 -8.11 12.14
C LEU A 280 -10.38 -6.71 12.47
N LEU A 281 -9.13 -6.41 12.12
CA LEU A 281 -8.52 -5.10 12.34
C LEU A 281 -9.20 -4.02 11.47
N ALA A 282 -9.51 -4.31 10.21
CA ALA A 282 -10.21 -3.38 9.33
C ALA A 282 -11.61 -3.02 9.88
N ALA A 283 -12.32 -3.97 10.48
CA ALA A 283 -13.62 -3.73 11.09
C ALA A 283 -13.58 -2.82 12.31
N LEU A 284 -12.40 -2.64 12.95
CA LEU A 284 -12.22 -1.70 14.07
C LEU A 284 -12.19 -0.24 13.61
N VAL A 285 -11.93 0.02 12.33
CA VAL A 285 -11.88 1.38 11.79
C VAL A 285 -13.32 1.87 11.56
N PRO A 286 -13.79 2.92 12.25
CA PRO A 286 -15.20 3.32 12.22
C PRO A 286 -15.77 3.59 10.81
N VAL A 287 -14.97 4.18 9.91
CA VAL A 287 -15.39 4.47 8.53
C VAL A 287 -15.59 3.19 7.70
N VAL A 288 -14.91 2.10 8.05
CA VAL A 288 -15.07 0.80 7.41
C VAL A 288 -16.15 -0.02 8.12
N GLY A 289 -16.00 -0.23 9.44
CA GLY A 289 -16.93 -1.01 10.25
C GLY A 289 -17.25 -2.37 9.62
N PHE A 290 -18.53 -2.75 9.62
CA PHE A 290 -18.98 -4.01 9.02
C PHE A 290 -18.94 -4.04 7.48
N ASN A 291 -18.60 -2.92 6.81
CA ASN A 291 -18.44 -2.91 5.36
C ASN A 291 -17.27 -3.80 4.90
N ALA A 292 -16.31 -4.10 5.79
CA ALA A 292 -15.23 -5.06 5.54
C ALA A 292 -15.75 -6.47 5.19
N VAL A 293 -16.95 -6.83 5.65
CA VAL A 293 -17.58 -8.15 5.41
C VAL A 293 -18.80 -8.06 4.51
N MET A 294 -19.56 -6.97 4.59
CA MET A 294 -20.85 -6.85 3.89
C MET A 294 -20.72 -6.38 2.43
N THR A 295 -19.62 -5.71 2.06
CA THR A 295 -19.46 -5.19 0.69
C THR A 295 -18.91 -6.26 -0.26
N SER A 296 -19.38 -6.23 -1.51
CA SER A 296 -18.93 -7.19 -2.52
C SER A 296 -17.46 -7.01 -2.92
N GLU A 297 -16.87 -5.85 -2.60
CA GLU A 297 -15.47 -5.52 -2.84
C GLU A 297 -14.51 -6.46 -2.08
N HIS A 298 -14.98 -7.15 -1.03
CA HIS A 298 -14.17 -8.10 -0.24
C HIS A 298 -14.48 -9.57 -0.53
N PHE A 299 -15.57 -9.89 -1.24
CA PHE A 299 -16.03 -11.27 -1.44
C PHE A 299 -15.03 -12.16 -2.16
N ALA A 300 -14.26 -11.62 -3.10
CA ALA A 300 -13.21 -12.37 -3.78
C ALA A 300 -12.17 -12.92 -2.80
N SER A 301 -11.86 -12.15 -1.75
CA SER A 301 -10.91 -12.58 -0.72
C SER A 301 -11.47 -13.71 0.15
N PHE A 302 -12.73 -13.61 0.61
CA PHE A 302 -13.36 -14.70 1.36
C PHE A 302 -13.49 -15.98 0.54
N LEU A 303 -13.80 -15.88 -0.76
CA LEU A 303 -13.89 -17.03 -1.65
C LEU A 303 -12.55 -17.76 -1.78
N VAL A 304 -11.46 -17.04 -2.05
CA VAL A 304 -10.12 -17.64 -2.15
C VAL A 304 -9.66 -18.24 -0.82
N PHE A 305 -10.09 -17.67 0.31
CA PHE A 305 -9.84 -18.25 1.63
C PHE A 305 -10.54 -19.58 1.84
N ILE A 306 -11.78 -19.74 1.39
CA ILE A 306 -12.43 -21.06 1.42
C ILE A 306 -11.66 -22.04 0.52
N ILE A 307 -11.28 -21.62 -0.68
CA ILE A 307 -10.53 -22.45 -1.63
C ILE A 307 -9.20 -22.92 -1.02
N ILE A 308 -8.41 -22.03 -0.41
CA ILE A 308 -7.10 -22.41 0.14
C ILE A 308 -7.23 -23.39 1.32
N HIS A 309 -8.30 -23.31 2.12
CA HIS A 309 -8.57 -24.28 3.20
C HIS A 309 -8.89 -25.66 2.64
N VAL A 310 -9.71 -25.73 1.59
CA VAL A 310 -10.01 -26.99 0.90
C VAL A 310 -8.75 -27.58 0.28
N VAL A 311 -7.95 -26.77 -0.41
CA VAL A 311 -6.67 -27.22 -0.99
C VAL A 311 -5.73 -27.73 0.10
N ALA A 312 -5.56 -27.00 1.21
CA ALA A 312 -4.73 -27.43 2.32
C ALA A 312 -5.19 -28.78 2.90
N LEU A 313 -6.50 -28.98 3.07
CA LEU A 313 -7.07 -30.24 3.53
C LEU A 313 -6.79 -31.39 2.56
N VAL A 314 -6.95 -31.17 1.25
CA VAL A 314 -6.66 -32.19 0.22
C VAL A 314 -5.18 -32.59 0.25
N TYR A 315 -4.26 -31.62 0.38
CA TYR A 315 -2.82 -31.91 0.50
C TYR A 315 -2.49 -32.67 1.79
N TYR A 316 -3.19 -32.39 2.89
CA TYR A 316 -3.03 -33.11 4.16
C TYR A 316 -3.51 -34.58 4.04
N ILE A 317 -4.71 -34.81 3.51
CA ILE A 317 -5.27 -36.16 3.30
C ILE A 317 -4.38 -36.99 2.35
N LYS A 318 -3.81 -36.36 1.32
CA LYS A 318 -2.86 -37.01 0.39
C LYS A 318 -1.63 -37.56 1.11
N GLY A 319 -1.20 -36.93 2.20
CA GLY A 319 -0.05 -37.38 3.00
C GLY A 319 -0.33 -38.61 3.86
N ILE A 320 -1.61 -38.91 4.15
CA ILE A 320 -2.01 -39.98 5.09
C ILE A 320 -2.53 -41.22 4.35
N LEU A 321 -3.27 -41.04 3.25
CA LEU A 321 -3.98 -42.12 2.57
C LEU A 321 -3.14 -42.78 1.46
N SER A 322 -3.38 -44.08 1.24
CA SER A 322 -2.84 -44.80 0.07
C SER A 322 -3.43 -44.27 -1.25
N PRO A 323 -2.72 -44.37 -2.39
CA PRO A 323 -3.15 -43.74 -3.66
C PRO A 323 -4.54 -44.18 -4.16
N LYS A 324 -4.95 -45.41 -3.83
CA LYS A 324 -6.26 -45.96 -4.21
C LYS A 324 -7.39 -45.36 -3.37
N MET A 325 -7.21 -45.29 -2.04
CA MET A 325 -8.18 -44.66 -1.14
C MET A 325 -8.22 -43.14 -1.32
N PHE A 326 -7.09 -42.51 -1.66
CA PHE A 326 -7.01 -41.09 -1.98
C PHE A 326 -7.86 -40.71 -3.19
N LYS A 327 -7.84 -41.50 -4.28
CA LYS A 327 -8.73 -41.24 -5.43
C LYS A 327 -10.19 -41.23 -5.03
N VAL A 328 -10.64 -42.23 -4.25
CA VAL A 328 -12.04 -42.32 -3.79
C VAL A 328 -12.38 -41.15 -2.86
N ALA A 329 -11.52 -40.83 -1.90
CA ALA A 329 -11.72 -39.73 -0.96
C ALA A 329 -11.75 -38.37 -1.68
N VAL A 330 -10.85 -38.13 -2.64
CA VAL A 330 -10.83 -36.91 -3.45
C VAL A 330 -12.06 -36.82 -4.34
N THR A 331 -12.49 -37.90 -4.99
CA THR A 331 -13.73 -37.88 -5.78
C THR A 331 -14.94 -37.53 -4.92
N LEU A 332 -15.00 -38.04 -3.68
CA LEU A 332 -16.08 -37.74 -2.74
C LEU A 332 -16.02 -36.29 -2.22
N VAL A 333 -14.83 -35.81 -1.84
CA VAL A 333 -14.62 -34.41 -1.40
C VAL A 333 -14.85 -33.42 -2.53
N ILE A 334 -14.48 -33.75 -3.78
CA ILE A 334 -14.78 -32.92 -4.95
C ILE A 334 -16.29 -32.91 -5.20
N PHE A 335 -16.99 -34.04 -5.13
CA PHE A 335 -18.44 -34.07 -5.34
C PHE A 335 -19.20 -33.26 -4.29
N VAL A 336 -18.90 -33.46 -3.00
CA VAL A 336 -19.49 -32.71 -1.89
C VAL A 336 -19.06 -31.24 -1.95
N GLY A 337 -17.78 -30.99 -2.23
CA GLY A 337 -17.20 -29.66 -2.36
C GLY A 337 -17.78 -28.87 -3.53
N LEU A 338 -18.08 -29.50 -4.67
CA LEU A 338 -18.76 -28.86 -5.79
C LEU A 338 -20.18 -28.46 -5.41
N PHE A 339 -20.88 -29.32 -4.66
CA PHE A 339 -22.24 -29.03 -4.21
C PHE A 339 -22.27 -27.86 -3.21
N VAL A 340 -21.35 -27.86 -2.24
CA VAL A 340 -21.22 -26.78 -1.25
C VAL A 340 -20.74 -25.48 -1.91
N CYS A 341 -19.72 -25.52 -2.78
CA CYS A 341 -19.30 -24.34 -3.54
C CYS A 341 -20.42 -23.83 -4.44
N GLY A 342 -21.16 -24.71 -5.11
CA GLY A 342 -22.31 -24.34 -5.93
C GLY A 342 -23.40 -23.63 -5.12
N ALA A 343 -23.73 -24.15 -3.92
CA ALA A 343 -24.68 -23.52 -3.01
C ALA A 343 -24.20 -22.17 -2.49
N VAL A 344 -22.93 -22.05 -2.08
CA VAL A 344 -22.34 -20.79 -1.60
C VAL A 344 -22.29 -19.74 -2.71
N ILE A 345 -21.89 -20.14 -3.92
CA ILE A 345 -21.89 -19.26 -5.10
C ILE A 345 -23.32 -18.83 -5.44
N ALA A 346 -24.30 -19.73 -5.39
CA ALA A 346 -25.70 -19.39 -5.64
C ALA A 346 -26.25 -18.37 -4.62
N VAL A 347 -25.93 -18.54 -3.33
CA VAL A 347 -26.30 -17.58 -2.28
C VAL A 347 -25.61 -16.23 -2.49
N LEU A 348 -24.32 -16.21 -2.83
CA LEU A 348 -23.58 -15.00 -3.15
C LEU A 348 -24.18 -14.27 -4.37
N ILE A 349 -24.50 -15.00 -5.43
CA ILE A 349 -25.13 -14.44 -6.63
C ILE A 349 -26.50 -13.86 -6.28
N ALA A 350 -27.31 -14.56 -5.49
CA ALA A 350 -28.62 -14.07 -5.06
C ALA A 350 -28.50 -12.79 -4.22
N LEU A 351 -27.56 -12.74 -3.27
CA LEU A 351 -27.28 -11.57 -2.44
C LEU A 351 -26.84 -10.38 -3.31
N VAL A 352 -25.92 -10.60 -4.24
CA VAL A 352 -25.41 -9.57 -5.16
C VAL A 352 -26.52 -9.08 -6.10
N ALA A 353 -27.30 -9.99 -6.69
CA ALA A 353 -28.37 -9.68 -7.63
C ALA A 353 -29.54 -8.91 -6.97
N SER A 354 -29.75 -9.06 -5.67
CA SER A 354 -30.78 -8.33 -4.92
C SER A 354 -30.48 -6.85 -4.72
N SER A 355 -29.22 -6.43 -4.92
CA SER A 355 -28.79 -5.04 -4.69
C SER A 355 -28.71 -4.25 -6.01
N PRO A 356 -29.23 -3.01 -6.07
CA PRO A 356 -29.21 -2.19 -7.29
C PRO A 356 -27.81 -1.91 -7.85
N THR A 357 -26.80 -1.84 -6.98
CA THR A 357 -25.39 -1.62 -7.37
C THR A 357 -24.56 -2.90 -7.39
N LYS A 358 -25.19 -4.08 -7.31
CA LYS A 358 -24.50 -5.39 -7.18
C LYS A 358 -23.53 -5.47 -5.99
N GLY A 359 -23.79 -4.69 -4.93
CA GLY A 359 -22.96 -4.61 -3.73
C GLY A 359 -21.71 -3.73 -3.86
N TRP A 360 -21.48 -3.13 -5.04
CA TRP A 360 -20.36 -2.24 -5.31
C TRP A 360 -20.70 -0.80 -4.94
N SER A 361 -19.69 -0.04 -4.52
CA SER A 361 -19.83 1.41 -4.43
C SER A 361 -19.89 2.04 -5.83
N GLY A 362 -20.62 3.16 -5.99
CA GLY A 362 -20.73 3.82 -7.30
C GLY A 362 -19.37 4.26 -7.88
N ARG A 363 -18.40 4.58 -7.01
CA ARG A 363 -17.03 4.90 -7.42
C ARG A 363 -16.28 3.67 -7.94
N SER A 364 -16.30 2.55 -7.20
CA SER A 364 -15.64 1.33 -7.66
C SER A 364 -16.30 0.75 -8.91
N LEU A 365 -17.63 0.83 -9.02
CA LEU A 365 -18.37 0.38 -10.20
C LEU A 365 -17.98 1.17 -11.46
N SER A 366 -17.66 2.46 -11.32
CA SER A 366 -17.18 3.29 -12.43
C SER A 366 -15.83 2.86 -13.00
N LEU A 367 -15.03 2.11 -12.23
CA LEU A 367 -13.78 1.52 -12.72
C LEU A 367 -14.02 0.26 -13.56
N LEU A 368 -15.13 -0.45 -13.32
CA LEU A 368 -15.52 -1.65 -14.08
C LEU A 368 -16.38 -1.29 -15.30
N ASP A 369 -17.32 -0.36 -15.15
CA ASP A 369 -18.08 0.27 -16.22
C ASP A 369 -17.78 1.77 -16.27
N PRO A 370 -16.87 2.22 -17.15
CA PRO A 370 -16.48 3.62 -17.26
C PRO A 370 -17.62 4.54 -17.73
N THR A 371 -18.74 3.99 -18.20
CA THR A 371 -19.92 4.77 -18.63
C THR A 371 -20.96 4.94 -17.51
N TYR A 372 -20.83 4.20 -16.41
CA TYR A 372 -21.83 4.21 -15.34
C TYR A 372 -21.91 5.58 -14.65
N ALA A 373 -20.78 6.15 -14.26
CA ALA A 373 -20.73 7.43 -13.55
C ALA A 373 -21.29 8.59 -14.40
N SER A 374 -20.94 8.65 -15.70
CA SER A 374 -21.42 9.72 -16.58
C SER A 374 -22.92 9.63 -16.87
N LYS A 375 -23.50 8.43 -16.86
CA LYS A 375 -24.94 8.21 -17.10
C LYS A 375 -25.80 8.39 -15.85
N TYR A 376 -25.34 7.90 -14.69
CA TYR A 376 -26.19 7.75 -13.51
C TYR A 376 -25.77 8.62 -12.32
N ILE A 377 -24.52 9.08 -12.22
CA ILE A 377 -24.02 9.82 -11.05
C ILE A 377 -23.12 10.99 -11.51
N PRO A 378 -23.70 12.14 -11.92
CA PRO A 378 -22.95 13.24 -12.52
C PRO A 378 -21.88 13.85 -11.60
N ILE A 379 -22.06 13.78 -10.28
CA ILE A 379 -21.09 14.26 -9.28
C ILE A 379 -19.77 13.47 -9.34
N ILE A 380 -19.81 12.18 -9.69
CA ILE A 380 -18.58 11.39 -9.88
C ILE A 380 -17.90 11.83 -11.18
N ALA A 381 -18.67 12.05 -12.24
CA ALA A 381 -18.14 12.43 -13.55
C ALA A 381 -17.59 13.87 -13.60
N SER A 382 -18.05 14.77 -12.74
CA SER A 382 -17.59 16.17 -12.69
C SER A 382 -16.17 16.35 -12.18
N VAL A 383 -15.60 15.34 -11.50
CA VAL A 383 -14.23 15.40 -10.97
C VAL A 383 -13.22 15.15 -12.10
N SER A 384 -12.30 16.09 -12.31
CA SER A 384 -11.30 16.02 -13.38
C SER A 384 -10.38 14.80 -13.28
N GLU A 385 -10.15 14.29 -12.07
CA GLU A 385 -9.30 13.11 -11.84
C GLU A 385 -9.91 11.79 -12.30
N HIS A 386 -11.24 11.73 -12.45
CA HIS A 386 -11.93 10.52 -12.91
C HIS A 386 -11.99 10.41 -14.45
N GLN A 387 -11.43 11.38 -15.17
CA GLN A 387 -11.41 11.38 -16.63
C GLN A 387 -10.34 10.41 -17.16
N PRO A 388 -10.59 9.74 -18.30
CA PRO A 388 -9.64 8.81 -18.88
C PRO A 388 -8.33 9.52 -19.28
N LEU A 389 -7.20 8.82 -19.11
CA LEU A 389 -5.89 9.35 -19.44
C LEU A 389 -5.60 9.19 -20.94
N LEU A 390 -5.13 10.27 -21.56
CA LEU A 390 -4.63 10.25 -22.93
C LEU A 390 -3.21 9.68 -22.97
N LYS A 391 -2.84 9.14 -24.13
CA LYS A 391 -1.51 8.55 -24.39
C LYS A 391 -0.36 9.46 -23.94
N PHE A 392 -0.44 10.77 -24.16
CA PHE A 392 0.59 11.73 -23.77
C PHE A 392 0.86 11.77 -22.26
N LYS A 393 -0.10 11.44 -21.38
CA LYS A 393 0.14 11.41 -19.92
C LYS A 393 0.99 10.20 -19.48
N TYR A 394 1.15 9.18 -20.32
CA TYR A 394 1.98 8.00 -20.03
C TYR A 394 3.45 8.16 -20.44
N TYR A 395 3.76 9.12 -21.34
CA TYR A 395 5.12 9.43 -21.81
C TYR A 395 5.64 10.67 -21.09
#